data_AF-A0A968PCW8-F1
#
_entry.id   AF-A0A968PCW8-F1
#
_cell.length_a   1.000
_cell.length_b   1.000
_cell.length_c   1.000
_cell.angle_alpha   90.00
_cell.angle_beta   90.00
_cell.angle_gamma   90.00
#
_symmetry.space_group_name_H-M   'P 1'
#
loop_
_entity.id
_entity.type
_entity.pdbx_description
1 polymer ?
#
loop_
_entity_poly.entity_id
_entity_poly.type
_entity_poly.pdbx_seq_one_letter_code
_entity_poly.pdbx_strand_id
1 'polypeptide(L)'
;MFLNTLRLTGSPNCVSCHVVEAGQVEVVGPSLVGIARVAGERAGGQAAEAYLYRSIVAPNEYIVEGYDAGIMPRTYALYLNQQQVADLMAYMLTLE
;
A
#
# COMPACT_ATOMS: atom_id res chain seq x y z
N MET A 1 -2.28 17.03 9.03
CA MET A 1 -0.91 17.58 8.81
C MET A 1 0.21 16.53 8.98
N PHE A 2 -0.08 15.22 9.12
CA PHE A 2 0.93 14.18 9.39
C PHE A 2 1.37 13.32 8.19
N LEU A 3 0.69 13.40 7.03
CA LEU A 3 0.98 12.53 5.88
C LEU A 3 2.01 13.12 4.90
N ASN A 4 2.34 14.41 5.02
CA ASN A 4 3.25 15.09 4.08
C ASN A 4 4.72 15.11 4.54
N THR A 5 5.03 14.45 5.67
CA THR A 5 6.38 14.40 6.26
C THR A 5 7.00 13.01 6.30
N LEU A 6 6.28 11.95 5.90
CA LEU A 6 6.92 10.64 5.68
C LEU A 6 7.71 10.69 4.37
N ARG A 7 8.87 11.34 4.41
CA ARG A 7 9.85 11.28 3.33
C ARG A 7 10.52 9.92 3.37
N LEU A 8 10.16 9.04 2.45
CA LEU A 8 10.85 7.78 2.25
C LEU A 8 12.17 8.09 1.52
N THR A 9 13.25 8.18 2.28
CA THR A 9 14.58 8.40 1.68
C THR A 9 14.93 7.20 0.81
N GLY A 10 14.94 7.37 -0.51
CA GLY A 10 15.32 6.30 -1.44
C GLY A 10 14.16 5.46 -1.99
N SER A 11 12.90 5.83 -1.75
CA SER A 11 11.75 5.24 -2.45
C SER A 11 10.67 6.30 -2.70
N PRO A 12 9.93 6.24 -3.83
CA PRO A 12 8.78 7.11 -4.05
C PRO A 12 7.77 7.07 -2.90
N ASN A 13 7.06 8.17 -2.65
CA ASN A 13 5.96 8.20 -1.68
C ASN A 13 4.76 7.41 -2.23
N CYS A 14 3.98 6.74 -1.37
CA CYS A 14 2.87 5.87 -1.79
C CYS A 14 1.87 6.56 -2.74
N VAL A 15 1.52 7.82 -2.43
CA VAL A 15 0.57 8.65 -3.20
C VAL A 15 1.07 9.07 -4.59
N SER A 16 2.34 8.80 -4.92
CA SER A 16 2.85 9.03 -6.28
C SER A 16 2.36 7.97 -7.27
N CYS A 17 1.93 6.79 -6.79
CA CYS A 17 1.45 5.70 -7.62
C CYS A 17 0.02 5.26 -7.26
N HIS A 18 -0.37 5.42 -6.01
CA HIS A 18 -1.66 4.95 -5.49
C HIS A 18 -2.58 6.12 -5.16
N VAL A 19 -3.81 6.07 -5.66
CA VAL A 19 -4.85 7.02 -5.28
C VAL A 19 -5.50 6.59 -3.96
N VAL A 20 -5.79 7.57 -3.10
CA VAL A 20 -6.39 7.37 -1.77
C VAL A 20 -7.71 8.13 -1.61
N GLU A 21 -8.14 8.82 -2.66
CA GLU A 21 -9.39 9.57 -2.72
C GLU A 21 -10.21 9.13 -3.93
N ALA A 22 -11.53 8.99 -3.75
CA ALA A 22 -12.43 8.59 -4.82
C ALA A 22 -12.47 9.64 -5.96
N GLY A 23 -12.68 9.16 -7.19
CA GLY A 23 -12.76 10.01 -8.38
C GLY A 23 -11.41 10.41 -8.98
N GLN A 24 -10.30 9.95 -8.42
CA GLN A 24 -8.97 10.04 -9.03
C GLN A 24 -8.70 8.84 -9.96
N VAL A 25 -7.94 9.07 -11.02
CA VAL A 25 -7.59 8.04 -12.00
C VAL A 25 -6.38 7.24 -11.51
N GLU A 26 -6.48 5.91 -11.53
CA GLU A 26 -5.35 5.01 -11.31
C GLU A 26 -4.37 5.13 -12.49
N VAL A 27 -3.11 5.47 -12.21
CA VAL A 27 -2.10 5.67 -13.29
C VAL A 27 -0.97 4.65 -13.23
N VAL A 28 -0.59 4.20 -12.02
CA VAL A 28 0.61 3.35 -11.85
C VAL A 28 0.34 2.16 -10.93
N GLY A 29 -0.32 2.38 -9.80
CA GLY A 29 -0.71 1.33 -8.87
C GLY A 29 -2.23 1.29 -8.64
N PRO A 30 -2.75 0.18 -8.09
CA PRO A 30 -4.17 0.04 -7.77
C PRO A 30 -4.63 1.11 -6.80
N SER A 31 -5.89 1.54 -6.90
CA SER A 31 -6.50 2.39 -5.90
C SER A 31 -6.45 1.74 -4.51
N LEU A 32 -6.21 2.57 -3.50
CA LEU A 32 -6.33 2.20 -2.09
C LEU A 32 -7.68 2.62 -1.49
N VAL A 33 -8.53 3.28 -2.28
CA VAL A 33 -9.94 3.54 -1.92
C VAL A 33 -10.63 2.18 -1.74
N GLY A 34 -11.22 1.95 -0.56
CA GLY A 34 -11.89 0.70 -0.20
C GLY A 34 -10.96 -0.46 0.10
N ILE A 35 -9.65 -0.22 0.28
CA ILE A 35 -8.67 -1.29 0.48
C ILE A 35 -8.93 -2.08 1.76
N ALA A 36 -9.55 -1.47 2.78
CA ALA A 36 -9.92 -2.16 4.02
C ALA A 36 -10.82 -3.37 3.75
N ARG A 37 -11.82 -3.21 2.86
CA ARG A 37 -12.72 -4.28 2.43
C ARG A 37 -12.03 -5.28 1.52
N VAL A 38 -11.31 -4.78 0.53
CA VAL A 38 -10.72 -5.60 -0.54
C VAL A 38 -9.53 -6.44 -0.04
N ALA A 39 -8.77 -5.95 0.94
CA ALA A 39 -7.63 -6.67 1.52
C ALA A 39 -8.03 -8.02 2.13
N GLY A 40 -9.18 -8.08 2.80
CA GLY A 40 -9.70 -9.34 3.35
C GLY A 40 -10.15 -10.34 2.26
N GLU A 41 -10.58 -9.85 1.09
CA GLU A 41 -11.01 -10.69 -0.03
C GLU A 41 -9.82 -11.23 -0.84
N ARG A 42 -8.81 -10.39 -1.13
CA ARG A 42 -7.70 -10.71 -2.05
C ARG A 42 -6.75 -11.80 -1.56
N ALA A 43 -6.61 -11.96 -0.26
CA ALA A 43 -5.67 -12.90 0.32
C ALA A 43 -6.28 -14.26 0.66
N GLY A 44 -7.35 -14.67 -0.04
CA GLY A 44 -8.02 -15.94 0.22
C GLY A 44 -8.59 -16.03 1.65
N GLY A 45 -8.98 -14.89 2.24
CA GLY A 45 -9.48 -14.79 3.61
C GLY A 45 -8.40 -14.62 4.69
N GLN A 46 -7.14 -14.33 4.35
CA GLN A 46 -6.19 -13.84 5.36
C GLN A 46 -6.70 -12.52 5.98
N ALA A 47 -6.27 -12.25 7.21
CA ALA A 47 -6.53 -10.97 7.86
C ALA A 47 -6.04 -9.81 6.97
N ALA A 48 -6.86 -8.78 6.78
CA ALA A 48 -6.55 -7.63 5.93
C ALA A 48 -5.17 -7.02 6.25
N GLU A 49 -4.80 -6.99 7.53
CA GLU A 49 -3.51 -6.54 8.04
C GLU A 49 -2.34 -7.35 7.47
N ALA A 50 -2.48 -8.67 7.34
CA ALA A 50 -1.43 -9.53 6.79
C ALA A 50 -1.20 -9.25 5.30
N TYR A 51 -2.29 -9.06 4.54
CA TYR A 51 -2.22 -8.65 3.14
C TYR A 51 -1.54 -7.29 2.98
N LEU A 52 -1.94 -6.29 3.76
CA LEU A 52 -1.36 -4.94 3.72
C LEU A 52 0.12 -4.97 4.10
N TYR A 53 0.49 -5.70 5.17
CA TYR A 53 1.87 -5.84 5.59
C TYR A 53 2.74 -6.44 4.47
N ARG A 54 2.33 -7.58 3.90
CA ARG A 54 3.05 -8.23 2.80
C ARG A 54 3.14 -7.35 1.57
N SER A 55 2.07 -6.63 1.24
CA SER A 55 2.07 -5.68 0.13
C SER A 55 3.12 -4.58 0.30
N ILE A 56 3.42 -4.15 1.54
CA ILE A 56 4.45 -3.13 1.81
C ILE A 56 5.86 -3.72 1.82
N VAL A 57 6.07 -4.84 2.51
CA VAL A 57 7.43 -5.38 2.76
C VAL A 57 7.91 -6.35 1.68
N ALA A 58 6.98 -6.95 0.93
CA ALA A 58 7.22 -7.95 -0.11
C ALA A 58 6.23 -7.74 -1.29
N PRO A 59 6.26 -6.57 -1.96
CA PRO A 59 5.23 -6.17 -2.93
C PRO A 59 5.09 -7.07 -4.17
N ASN A 60 6.09 -7.92 -4.44
CA ASN A 60 6.03 -8.88 -5.55
C ASN A 60 5.45 -10.25 -5.14
N GLU A 61 5.10 -10.45 -3.85
CA GLU A 61 4.50 -11.70 -3.37
C GLU A 61 3.07 -11.88 -3.88
N TYR A 62 2.33 -10.78 -4.03
CA TYR A 62 1.00 -10.74 -4.63
C TYR A 62 0.90 -9.56 -5.58
N ILE A 63 0.56 -9.82 -6.84
CA ILE A 63 0.33 -8.79 -7.85
C ILE A 63 -1.17 -8.76 -8.16
N VAL A 64 -1.78 -7.58 -8.01
CA VAL A 64 -3.18 -7.37 -8.37
C VAL A 64 -3.34 -7.57 -9.88
N GLU A 65 -4.39 -8.26 -10.30
CA GLU A 65 -4.71 -8.46 -11.72
C GLU A 65 -4.73 -7.11 -12.46
N GLY A 66 -4.08 -7.06 -13.62
CA GLY A 66 -3.93 -5.84 -14.43
C GLY A 66 -2.70 -4.98 -14.10
N TYR A 67 -1.87 -5.38 -13.13
CA TYR A 67 -0.63 -4.68 -12.76
C TYR A 67 0.62 -5.55 -12.99
N ASP A 68 1.77 -4.89 -13.16
CA ASP A 68 3.05 -5.56 -13.41
C ASP A 68 3.91 -5.71 -12.14
N ALA A 69 4.62 -6.84 -12.05
CA ALA A 69 5.60 -7.07 -10.99
C ALA A 69 6.80 -6.13 -11.12
N GLY A 70 7.37 -5.72 -9.98
CA GLY A 70 8.58 -4.89 -9.96
C GLY A 70 8.35 -3.39 -10.14
N ILE A 71 7.10 -2.94 -10.30
CA ILE A 71 6.73 -1.51 -10.32
C ILE A 71 6.74 -0.93 -8.90
N MET A 72 6.13 -1.64 -7.93
CA MET A 72 6.15 -1.20 -6.54
C MET A 72 7.56 -1.43 -5.92
N PRO A 73 8.18 -0.39 -5.31
CA PRO A 73 9.53 -0.50 -4.76
C PRO A 73 9.66 -1.59 -3.69
N ARG A 74 10.64 -2.49 -3.86
CA ARG A 74 10.97 -3.55 -2.89
C ARG A 74 11.81 -3.08 -1.71
N THR A 75 12.11 -1.78 -1.66
CA THR A 75 13.05 -1.19 -0.71
C THR A 75 12.37 -0.55 0.49
N TYR A 76 11.03 -0.51 0.56
CA TYR A 76 10.31 0.10 1.69
C TYR A 76 10.68 -0.52 3.04
N ALA A 77 10.90 -1.84 3.09
CA ALA A 77 11.35 -2.54 4.30
C ALA A 77 12.75 -2.10 4.79
N LEU A 78 13.54 -1.43 3.95
CA LEU A 78 14.84 -0.86 4.33
C LEU A 78 14.72 0.54 4.95
N TYR A 79 13.61 1.24 4.68
CA TYR A 79 13.42 2.66 5.05
C TYR A 79 12.30 2.88 6.06
N LEU A 80 11.41 1.90 6.23
CA LEU A 80 10.32 1.91 7.20
C LEU A 80 10.68 1.03 8.40
N ASN A 81 10.54 1.59 9.60
CA ASN A 81 10.52 0.78 10.81
C ASN A 81 9.14 0.15 11.04
N GLN A 82 9.04 -0.77 12.00
CA GLN A 82 7.80 -1.50 12.29
C GLN A 82 6.62 -0.58 12.64
N GLN A 83 6.86 0.50 13.41
CA GLN A 83 5.80 1.44 13.78
C GLN A 83 5.29 2.20 12.56
N GLN A 84 6.18 2.63 11.66
CA GLN A 84 5.77 3.34 10.43
C GLN A 84 4.96 2.43 9.49
N VAL A 85 5.31 1.14 9.40
CA VAL A 85 4.49 0.16 8.66
C VAL A 85 3.12 0.01 9.31
N ALA A 86 3.06 -0.11 10.64
CA ALA A 86 1.79 -0.20 11.37
C ALA A 86 0.92 1.05 11.19
N ASP A 87 1.51 2.25 11.26
CA ASP A 87 0.79 3.52 11.07
C ASP A 87 0.24 3.64 9.64
N LEU A 88 1.02 3.21 8.63
CA LEU A 88 0.57 3.16 7.23
C LEU A 88 -0.60 2.19 7.04
N MET A 89 -0.50 1.00 7.63
CA MET A 89 -1.59 0.02 7.60
C MET A 89 -2.84 0.56 8.28
N ALA A 90 -2.71 1.17 9.45
CA ALA A 90 -3.82 1.77 10.18
C ALA A 90 -4.51 2.86 9.35
N TYR A 91 -3.74 3.71 8.67
CA TYR A 91 -4.29 4.69 7.72
C TYR A 91 -5.01 4.03 6.55
N MET A 92 -4.41 3.02 5.90
CA MET A 92 -5.03 2.29 4.78
C MET A 92 -6.36 1.64 5.18
N LEU A 93 -6.46 1.14 6.41
CA LEU A 93 -7.70 0.58 6.95
C LEU A 93 -8.82 1.61 7.17
N THR A 94 -8.52 2.91 7.08
CA THR A 94 -9.54 3.98 7.09
C THR A 94 -10.00 4.41 5.70
N LEU A 95 -9.42 3.85 4.62
CA LEU A 95 -9.75 4.21 3.26
C LEU A 95 -10.91 3.35 2.75
N GLU A 96 -12.09 3.97 2.69
CA GLU A 96 -13.35 3.46 2.09
C GLU A 96 -13.44 3.74 0.60
#